data_AF-A0A388QJZ3-F1
#
_entry.id   AF-A0A388QJZ3-F1
#
_cell.length_a   1.000
_cell.length_b   1.000
_cell.length_c   1.000
_cell.angle_alpha   90.00
_cell.angle_beta   90.00
_cell.angle_gamma   90.00
#
_symmetry.space_group_name_H-M   'P 1'
#
loop_
_entity.id
_entity.type
_entity.pdbx_description
1 polymer ?
#
loop_
_entity_poly.entity_id
_entity_poly.type
_entity_poly.pdbx_seq_one_letter_code
_entity_poly.pdbx_strand_id
1 'polypeptide(L)'
;MKKIISFVLLILVFSMVLGGMTNTAQAQTDPTILLKIAKHAQKQLENQINQNSSDKTKQLFKEGTRQITALEESLKNNDIDSAKKYFLSAMQIFQGISQQLTNNQSSQVEVYTLKNTVTDPSADLLRMQDYVNNLKIIAKKYNTSINFSEIDDLFVTAKKQITDKQLDDALQTISKIKQITNDFNNKIRGNASQQEQSRAKEYAQKYLEQLDRLIEDIKNQGLSEDIIQKLVDARKNLSITTDPQEIIKQIKEIKSIKEHLKERRK
;
A
#
# COMPACT_ATOMS: atom_id res chain seq x y z
N MET A 1 -26.25 0.74 -24.73
CA MET A 1 -25.32 -0.09 -23.93
C MET A 1 -24.22 0.81 -23.36
N LYS A 2 -24.32 1.20 -22.08
CA LYS A 2 -23.26 1.95 -21.38
C LYS A 2 -22.42 0.94 -20.60
N LYS A 3 -21.11 0.95 -20.85
CA LYS A 3 -20.12 0.00 -20.32
C LYS A 3 -20.04 0.13 -18.80
N ILE A 4 -20.42 -0.91 -18.07
CA ILE A 4 -20.16 -1.10 -16.63
C ILE A 4 -18.70 -1.55 -16.48
N ILE A 5 -17.77 -0.71 -16.92
CA ILE A 5 -16.35 -0.93 -16.68
C ILE A 5 -15.94 0.08 -15.62
N SER A 6 -15.44 -0.45 -14.52
CA SER A 6 -14.68 0.25 -13.48
C SER A 6 -15.40 0.58 -12.17
N PHE A 7 -15.71 -0.46 -11.43
CA PHE A 7 -15.57 -0.46 -9.96
C PHE A 7 -14.40 -1.35 -9.49
N VAL A 8 -13.95 -2.27 -10.36
CA VAL A 8 -12.93 -3.29 -10.11
C VAL A 8 -11.55 -2.68 -9.81
N LEU A 9 -11.21 -1.54 -10.41
CA LEU A 9 -9.92 -0.86 -10.19
C LEU A 9 -9.84 -0.12 -8.85
N LEU A 10 -10.97 0.36 -8.31
CA LEU A 10 -10.99 1.10 -7.04
C LEU A 10 -10.74 0.16 -5.85
N ILE A 11 -11.32 -1.04 -5.86
CA ILE A 11 -11.14 -2.06 -4.82
C ILE A 11 -9.72 -2.63 -4.83
N LEU A 12 -9.13 -2.82 -6.02
CA LEU A 12 -7.77 -3.37 -6.18
C LEU A 12 -6.71 -2.43 -5.59
N VAL A 13 -6.84 -1.13 -5.82
CA VAL A 13 -5.96 -0.12 -5.22
C VAL A 13 -6.19 0.01 -3.71
N PHE A 14 -7.42 -0.19 -3.23
CA PHE A 14 -7.76 -0.16 -1.81
C PHE A 14 -7.01 -1.21 -0.96
N SER A 15 -6.71 -2.38 -1.53
CA SER A 15 -5.93 -3.42 -0.85
C SER A 15 -4.50 -2.97 -0.53
N MET A 16 -3.92 -2.03 -1.30
CA MET A 16 -2.59 -1.48 -1.02
C MET A 16 -2.62 -0.39 0.06
N VAL A 17 -3.74 0.33 0.19
CA VAL A 17 -3.80 1.63 0.84
C VAL A 17 -4.27 1.57 2.29
N LEU A 18 -5.23 0.71 2.64
CA LEU A 18 -5.77 0.63 4.01
C LEU A 18 -4.91 -0.16 5.01
N GLY A 19 -3.88 -0.88 4.57
CA GLY A 19 -3.04 -1.71 5.45
C GLY A 19 -1.72 -1.06 5.85
N GLY A 20 -1.70 0.24 6.15
CA GLY A 20 -0.50 0.97 6.61
C GLY A 20 0.65 0.95 5.59
N MET A 21 0.69 1.92 4.67
CA MET A 21 1.84 2.09 3.77
C MET A 21 3.03 2.71 4.50
N THR A 22 3.87 1.88 5.13
CA THR A 22 5.27 2.23 5.34
C THR A 22 6.17 1.72 4.22
N ASN A 23 5.92 0.57 3.58
CA ASN A 23 6.78 0.09 2.49
C ASN A 23 6.00 -0.68 1.42
N THR A 24 5.54 0.00 0.37
CA THR A 24 5.33 -0.63 -0.93
C THR A 24 6.40 -0.09 -1.87
N ALA A 25 7.31 -0.97 -2.33
CA ALA A 25 8.43 -0.62 -3.20
C ALA A 25 8.02 0.08 -4.53
N GLN A 26 6.72 0.15 -4.85
CA GLN A 26 6.17 0.90 -5.99
C GLN A 26 5.62 2.30 -5.63
N ALA A 27 5.26 2.59 -4.38
CA ALA A 27 4.94 3.96 -3.94
C ALA A 27 6.19 4.73 -3.46
N GLN A 28 7.28 4.00 -3.22
CA GLN A 28 8.58 4.52 -2.76
C GLN A 28 9.46 5.01 -3.93
N THR A 29 9.15 4.64 -5.17
CA THR A 29 9.90 5.04 -6.36
C THR A 29 9.34 6.30 -7.06
N ASP A 30 8.05 6.62 -6.87
CA ASP A 30 7.42 7.84 -7.40
C ASP A 30 6.12 8.18 -6.62
N PRO A 31 6.17 9.11 -5.65
CA PRO A 31 5.01 9.57 -4.88
C PRO A 31 3.85 10.08 -5.75
N THR A 32 4.10 10.46 -7.01
CA THR A 32 3.07 10.93 -7.95
C THR A 32 2.11 9.82 -8.38
N ILE A 33 2.42 8.55 -8.12
CA ILE A 33 1.50 7.44 -8.39
C ILE A 33 0.21 7.54 -7.56
N LEU A 34 0.29 8.03 -6.32
CA LEU A 34 -0.87 8.30 -5.46
C LEU A 34 -1.81 9.32 -6.10
N LEU A 35 -1.23 10.39 -6.66
CA LEU A 35 -1.99 11.42 -7.36
C LEU A 35 -2.64 10.89 -8.64
N LYS A 36 -1.92 10.08 -9.42
CA LYS A 36 -2.46 9.45 -10.65
C LYS A 36 -3.67 8.56 -10.33
N ILE A 37 -3.56 7.74 -9.29
CA ILE A 37 -4.67 6.90 -8.80
C ILE A 37 -5.86 7.77 -8.39
N ALA A 38 -5.62 8.78 -7.55
CA ALA A 38 -6.70 9.60 -7.01
C ALA A 38 -7.43 10.38 -8.10
N LYS A 39 -6.70 10.98 -9.05
CA LYS A 39 -7.27 11.65 -10.22
C LYS A 39 -8.06 10.69 -11.11
N HIS A 40 -7.62 9.45 -11.25
CA HIS A 40 -8.36 8.44 -12.00
C HIS A 40 -9.69 8.09 -11.32
N ALA A 41 -9.69 7.88 -10.00
CA ALA A 41 -10.90 7.64 -9.21
C ALA A 41 -11.87 8.83 -9.28
N GLN A 42 -11.36 10.06 -9.15
CA GLN A 42 -12.14 11.29 -9.28
C GLN A 42 -12.84 11.35 -10.63
N LYS A 43 -12.10 11.16 -11.74
CA LYS A 43 -12.64 11.20 -13.10
C LYS A 43 -13.71 10.13 -13.33
N GLN A 44 -13.56 8.96 -12.74
CA GLN A 44 -14.57 7.90 -12.84
C GLN A 44 -15.86 8.28 -12.11
N LEU A 45 -15.76 8.83 -10.91
CA LEU A 45 -16.92 9.29 -10.15
C LEU A 45 -17.58 10.51 -10.80
N GLU A 46 -16.81 11.44 -11.36
CA GLU A 46 -17.33 12.58 -12.12
C GLU A 46 -18.24 12.13 -13.27
N ASN A 47 -17.84 11.08 -13.99
CA ASN A 47 -18.65 10.52 -15.07
C ASN A 47 -19.94 9.81 -14.59
N GLN A 48 -20.03 9.48 -13.30
CA GLN A 48 -21.18 8.78 -12.70
C GLN A 48 -22.10 9.74 -11.93
N ILE A 49 -21.56 10.83 -11.39
CA ILE A 49 -22.32 11.90 -10.74
C ILE A 49 -23.02 12.72 -11.81
N ASN A 50 -24.31 12.50 -11.96
CA ASN A 50 -25.17 13.29 -12.85
C ASN A 50 -26.05 14.28 -12.06
N GLN A 51 -26.88 15.05 -12.76
CA GLN A 51 -27.77 16.05 -12.15
C GLN A 51 -28.71 15.48 -11.09
N ASN A 52 -29.11 14.19 -11.22
CA ASN A 52 -30.00 13.48 -10.29
C ASN A 52 -29.28 12.97 -9.02
N SER A 53 -27.97 13.16 -8.91
CA SER A 53 -27.23 12.82 -7.69
C SER A 53 -27.62 13.76 -6.55
N SER A 54 -27.74 13.23 -5.33
CA SER A 54 -28.09 14.03 -4.15
C SER A 54 -27.08 15.15 -3.90
N ASP A 55 -27.53 16.26 -3.32
CA ASP A 55 -26.65 17.38 -2.96
C ASP A 55 -25.56 16.95 -1.98
N LYS A 56 -25.87 16.01 -1.09
CA LYS A 56 -24.89 15.37 -0.20
C LYS A 56 -23.80 14.63 -0.98
N THR A 57 -24.17 13.88 -2.02
CA THR A 57 -23.20 13.18 -2.88
C THR A 57 -22.32 14.18 -3.65
N LYS A 58 -22.91 15.26 -4.17
CA LYS A 58 -22.17 16.34 -4.85
C LYS A 58 -21.22 17.06 -3.89
N GLN A 59 -21.62 17.29 -2.64
CA GLN A 59 -20.79 17.91 -1.60
C GLN A 59 -19.62 17.00 -1.20
N LEU A 60 -19.87 15.71 -0.97
CA LEU A 60 -18.82 14.74 -0.71
C LEU A 60 -17.82 14.66 -1.87
N PHE A 61 -18.29 14.73 -3.12
CA PHE A 61 -17.40 14.74 -4.28
C PHE A 61 -16.49 15.96 -4.33
N LYS A 62 -17.03 17.15 -4.01
CA LYS A 62 -16.23 18.37 -3.85
C LYS A 62 -15.19 18.24 -2.73
N GLU A 63 -15.58 17.65 -1.60
CA GLU A 63 -14.66 17.43 -0.48
C GLU A 63 -13.54 16.45 -0.85
N GLY A 64 -13.86 15.31 -1.46
CA GLY A 64 -12.83 14.38 -1.95
C GLY A 64 -11.92 15.00 -3.01
N THR A 65 -12.47 15.87 -3.87
CA THR A 65 -11.67 16.67 -4.83
C THR A 65 -10.70 17.62 -4.10
N ARG A 66 -11.15 18.28 -3.03
CA ARG A 66 -10.30 19.15 -2.21
C ARG A 66 -9.14 18.37 -1.56
N GLN A 67 -9.41 17.15 -1.10
CA GLN A 67 -8.36 16.26 -0.58
C GLN A 67 -7.33 15.90 -1.66
N ILE A 68 -7.73 15.74 -2.92
CA ILE A 68 -6.80 15.52 -4.04
C ILE A 68 -5.93 16.75 -4.31
N THR A 69 -6.50 17.95 -4.24
CA THR A 69 -5.72 19.19 -4.36
C THR A 69 -4.67 19.30 -3.25
N ALA A 70 -5.05 19.00 -2.00
CA ALA A 70 -4.14 19.01 -0.85
C ALA A 70 -3.04 17.92 -0.96
N LEU A 71 -3.39 16.74 -1.50
CA LEU A 71 -2.43 15.71 -1.88
C LEU A 71 -1.42 16.25 -2.90
N GLU A 72 -1.88 16.88 -3.98
CA GLU A 72 -1.02 17.44 -5.02
C GLU A 72 -0.07 18.51 -4.48
N GLU A 73 -0.57 19.39 -3.61
CA GLU A 73 0.23 20.43 -2.96
C GLU A 73 1.28 19.85 -2.01
N SER A 74 0.90 18.87 -1.19
CA SER A 74 1.85 18.18 -0.30
C SER A 74 2.96 17.49 -1.09
N LEU A 75 2.63 16.87 -2.23
CA LEU A 75 3.62 16.27 -3.13
C LEU A 75 4.57 17.31 -3.73
N LYS A 76 4.07 18.49 -4.13
CA LYS A 76 4.92 19.59 -4.64
C LYS A 76 5.89 20.11 -3.57
N ASN A 77 5.45 20.09 -2.30
CA ASN A 77 6.24 20.52 -1.15
C ASN A 77 7.11 19.41 -0.54
N ASN A 78 7.18 18.22 -1.18
CA ASN A 78 7.84 17.02 -0.65
C ASN A 78 7.37 16.57 0.75
N ASP A 79 6.15 16.96 1.17
CA ASP A 79 5.53 16.47 2.40
C ASP A 79 4.80 15.14 2.13
N ILE A 80 5.58 14.06 2.19
CA ILE A 80 5.11 12.71 1.86
C ILE A 80 4.08 12.18 2.89
N ASP A 81 4.20 12.57 4.15
CA ASP A 81 3.30 12.09 5.20
C ASP A 81 1.92 12.74 5.09
N SER A 82 1.86 14.05 4.83
CA SER A 82 0.60 14.74 4.54
C SER A 82 -0.01 14.26 3.23
N ALA A 83 0.80 14.06 2.18
CA ALA A 83 0.34 13.49 0.92
C ALA A 83 -0.38 12.14 1.13
N LYS A 84 0.20 11.22 1.90
CA LYS A 84 -0.43 9.93 2.21
C LYS A 84 -1.77 10.11 2.96
N LYS A 85 -1.83 11.01 3.94
CA LYS A 85 -3.06 11.30 4.69
C LYS A 85 -4.17 11.84 3.78
N TYR A 86 -3.86 12.82 2.94
CA TYR A 86 -4.82 13.41 2.01
C TYR A 86 -5.31 12.41 0.96
N PHE A 87 -4.41 11.57 0.45
CA PHE A 87 -4.77 10.48 -0.44
C PHE A 87 -5.75 9.49 0.22
N LEU A 88 -5.47 9.04 1.44
CA LEU A 88 -6.35 8.14 2.21
C LEU A 88 -7.74 8.74 2.43
N SER A 89 -7.79 9.99 2.85
CA SER A 89 -9.01 10.75 3.07
C SER A 89 -9.86 10.84 1.79
N ALA A 90 -9.23 11.22 0.67
CA ALA A 90 -9.90 11.27 -0.63
C ALA A 90 -10.51 9.91 -1.02
N MET A 91 -9.76 8.82 -0.86
CA MET A 91 -10.22 7.48 -1.23
C MET A 91 -11.37 6.98 -0.36
N GLN A 92 -11.36 7.28 0.94
CA GLN A 92 -12.48 6.95 1.85
C GLN A 92 -13.76 7.68 1.46
N ILE A 93 -13.68 8.98 1.13
CA ILE A 93 -14.83 9.77 0.68
C ILE A 93 -15.38 9.21 -0.63
N PHE A 94 -14.50 8.92 -1.59
CA PHE A 94 -14.88 8.38 -2.90
C PHE A 94 -15.51 6.99 -2.79
N GLN A 95 -15.05 6.15 -1.87
CA GLN A 95 -15.70 4.89 -1.55
C GLN A 95 -17.15 5.10 -1.08
N GLY A 96 -17.37 6.04 -0.16
CA GLY A 96 -18.70 6.36 0.34
C GLY A 96 -19.65 6.88 -0.75
N ILE A 97 -19.14 7.71 -1.67
CA ILE A 97 -19.89 8.18 -2.85
C ILE A 97 -20.24 7.01 -3.76
N SER A 98 -19.27 6.15 -4.06
CA SER A 98 -19.44 4.97 -4.89
C SER A 98 -20.60 4.10 -4.37
N GLN A 99 -20.63 3.83 -3.07
CA GLN A 99 -21.70 3.06 -2.44
C GLN A 99 -23.07 3.74 -2.56
N GLN A 100 -23.14 5.05 -2.36
CA GLN A 100 -24.40 5.82 -2.50
C GLN A 100 -24.92 5.82 -3.93
N LEU A 101 -24.05 5.95 -4.93
CA LEU A 101 -24.43 5.96 -6.34
C LEU A 101 -24.96 4.60 -6.80
N THR A 102 -24.32 3.51 -6.36
CA THR A 102 -24.79 2.14 -6.61
C THR A 102 -26.18 1.91 -6.00
N ASN A 103 -26.44 2.44 -4.80
CA ASN A 103 -27.74 2.32 -4.15
C ASN A 103 -28.84 3.17 -4.82
N ASN A 104 -28.50 4.33 -5.40
CA ASN A 104 -29.47 5.24 -6.03
C ASN A 104 -29.80 4.90 -7.49
N GLN A 105 -28.96 4.16 -8.20
CA GLN A 105 -29.24 3.73 -9.58
C GLN A 105 -30.28 2.60 -9.69
N SER A 106 -30.72 2.04 -8.55
CA SER A 106 -31.76 1.00 -8.49
C SER A 106 -33.21 1.53 -8.51
N SER A 107 -33.41 2.85 -8.59
CA SER A 107 -34.69 3.48 -8.26
C SER A 107 -35.58 3.86 -9.46
N GLN A 108 -35.59 3.10 -10.56
CA GLN A 108 -36.57 3.33 -11.63
C GLN A 108 -37.46 2.17 -12.06
N VAL A 109 -37.38 1.01 -11.41
CA VAL A 109 -38.47 0.03 -11.44
C VAL A 109 -38.54 -0.62 -10.06
N GLU A 110 -39.73 -0.62 -9.46
CA GLU A 110 -40.12 -1.33 -8.22
C GLU A 110 -39.73 -0.72 -6.86
N VAL A 111 -40.35 0.42 -6.53
CA VAL A 111 -40.84 0.63 -5.17
C VAL A 111 -42.06 -0.29 -5.00
N TYR A 112 -41.86 -1.54 -4.55
CA TYR A 112 -42.78 -2.40 -3.78
C TYR A 112 -42.18 -3.80 -3.59
N THR A 113 -40.93 -3.94 -3.16
CA THR A 113 -40.49 -5.12 -2.39
C THR A 113 -39.39 -4.77 -1.39
N LEU A 114 -39.80 -4.48 -0.16
CA LEU A 114 -38.99 -4.74 1.03
C LEU A 114 -38.85 -6.27 1.21
N LYS A 115 -38.09 -6.91 0.31
CA LYS A 115 -37.71 -8.31 0.42
C LYS A 115 -36.31 -8.49 -0.17
N ASN A 116 -35.35 -8.80 0.69
CA ASN A 116 -34.02 -9.33 0.42
C ASN A 116 -33.82 -9.90 -1.00
N THR A 117 -33.46 -9.08 -1.98
CA THR A 117 -32.75 -9.58 -3.15
C THR A 117 -31.28 -9.64 -2.79
N VAL A 118 -30.90 -10.66 -2.01
CA VAL A 118 -29.50 -10.97 -1.79
C VAL A 118 -28.89 -11.21 -3.18
N THR A 119 -28.06 -10.27 -3.61
CA THR A 119 -27.34 -10.37 -4.88
C THR A 119 -26.43 -11.60 -4.77
N ASP A 120 -26.43 -12.47 -5.78
CA ASP A 120 -25.60 -13.69 -5.79
C ASP A 120 -24.12 -13.34 -5.47
N PRO A 121 -23.59 -13.78 -4.30
CA PRO A 121 -22.26 -13.36 -3.88
C PRO A 121 -21.14 -14.20 -4.51
N SER A 122 -21.45 -15.09 -5.45
CA SER A 122 -20.48 -15.99 -6.11
C SER A 122 -19.28 -15.26 -6.72
N ALA A 123 -19.53 -14.15 -7.42
CA ALA A 123 -18.47 -13.39 -8.08
C ALA A 123 -17.53 -12.70 -7.07
N ASP A 124 -18.07 -12.24 -5.95
CA ASP A 124 -17.29 -11.62 -4.88
C ASP A 124 -16.47 -12.66 -4.11
N LEU A 125 -17.06 -13.83 -3.84
CA LEU A 125 -16.38 -14.96 -3.21
C LEU A 125 -15.19 -15.44 -4.05
N LEU A 126 -15.36 -15.56 -5.38
CA LEU A 126 -14.29 -15.98 -6.29
C LEU A 126 -13.11 -14.99 -6.26
N ARG A 127 -13.40 -13.68 -6.38
CA ARG A 127 -12.37 -12.64 -6.30
C ARG A 127 -11.62 -12.66 -4.97
N MET A 128 -12.32 -12.94 -3.88
CA MET A 128 -11.71 -13.06 -2.55
C MET A 128 -10.80 -14.29 -2.47
N GLN A 129 -11.20 -15.40 -3.07
CA GLN A 129 -10.39 -16.62 -3.15
C GLN A 129 -9.09 -16.37 -3.93
N ASP A 130 -9.16 -15.67 -5.06
CA ASP A 130 -7.97 -15.30 -5.84
C ASP A 130 -7.02 -14.41 -5.04
N TYR A 131 -7.56 -13.46 -4.27
CA TYR A 131 -6.75 -12.61 -3.40
C TYR A 131 -6.06 -13.43 -2.29
N VAL A 132 -6.78 -14.33 -1.62
CA VAL A 132 -6.21 -15.22 -0.59
C VAL A 132 -5.14 -16.15 -1.19
N ASN A 133 -5.34 -16.66 -2.40
CA ASN A 133 -4.33 -17.45 -3.11
C ASN A 133 -3.04 -16.64 -3.36
N ASN A 134 -3.16 -15.37 -3.74
CA ASN A 134 -2.00 -14.48 -3.84
C ASN A 134 -1.32 -14.26 -2.49
N LEU A 135 -2.07 -14.09 -1.41
CA LEU A 135 -1.50 -13.98 -0.06
C LEU A 135 -0.73 -15.26 0.35
N LYS A 136 -1.19 -16.46 -0.03
CA LYS A 136 -0.44 -17.71 0.20
C LYS A 136 0.92 -17.71 -0.48
N ILE A 137 0.98 -17.25 -1.73
CA ILE A 137 2.24 -17.14 -2.49
C ILE A 137 3.19 -16.16 -1.80
N ILE A 138 2.68 -15.00 -1.39
CA ILE A 138 3.47 -13.97 -0.72
C ILE A 138 3.95 -14.47 0.66
N ALA A 139 3.09 -15.12 1.44
CA ALA A 139 3.44 -15.69 2.74
C ALA A 139 4.60 -16.69 2.63
N LYS A 140 4.58 -17.57 1.61
CA LYS A 140 5.71 -18.48 1.32
C LYS A 140 6.99 -17.73 1.00
N LYS A 141 6.91 -16.68 0.17
CA LYS A 141 8.08 -15.85 -0.21
C LYS A 141 8.76 -15.20 1.01
N TYR A 142 7.97 -14.75 1.98
CA TYR A 142 8.47 -14.13 3.22
C TYR A 142 8.59 -15.14 4.38
N ASN A 143 8.58 -16.45 4.09
CA ASN A 143 8.68 -17.54 5.06
C ASN A 143 7.79 -17.35 6.30
N THR A 144 6.59 -16.82 6.08
CA THR A 144 5.65 -16.45 7.13
C THR A 144 4.82 -17.67 7.52
N SER A 145 4.87 -18.06 8.79
CA SER A 145 4.11 -19.18 9.34
C SER A 145 2.64 -18.79 9.58
N ILE A 146 1.85 -18.73 8.50
CA ILE A 146 0.38 -18.56 8.54
C ILE A 146 -0.28 -19.87 8.15
N ASN A 147 -1.22 -20.32 8.98
CA ASN A 147 -2.10 -21.44 8.65
C ASN A 147 -3.32 -20.93 7.89
N PHE A 148 -3.52 -21.41 6.66
CA PHE A 148 -4.65 -21.06 5.81
C PHE A 148 -5.81 -22.07 5.87
N SER A 149 -5.72 -23.13 6.69
CA SER A 149 -6.75 -24.19 6.71
C SER A 149 -8.14 -23.66 7.04
N GLU A 150 -8.25 -22.80 8.06
CA GLU A 150 -9.55 -22.23 8.47
C GLU A 150 -10.21 -21.44 7.34
N ILE A 151 -9.44 -20.60 6.62
CA ILE A 151 -10.02 -19.80 5.54
C ILE A 151 -10.39 -20.66 4.33
N ASP A 152 -9.64 -21.73 4.08
CA ASP A 152 -9.95 -22.70 3.02
C ASP A 152 -11.27 -23.42 3.30
N ASP A 153 -11.49 -23.85 4.54
CA ASP A 153 -12.75 -24.46 4.98
C ASP A 153 -13.93 -23.49 4.89
N LEU A 154 -13.70 -22.21 5.21
CA LEU A 154 -14.72 -21.16 5.07
C LEU A 154 -15.10 -20.91 3.60
N PHE A 155 -14.15 -20.97 2.66
CA PHE A 155 -14.46 -20.87 1.23
C PHE A 155 -15.32 -22.04 0.75
N VAL A 156 -15.04 -23.26 1.22
CA VAL A 156 -15.87 -24.44 0.92
C VAL A 156 -17.28 -24.25 1.48
N THR A 157 -17.38 -23.79 2.73
CA THR A 157 -18.65 -23.53 3.42
C THR A 157 -19.48 -22.48 2.68
N ALA A 158 -18.89 -21.34 2.32
CA ALA A 158 -19.58 -20.27 1.60
C ALA A 158 -20.09 -20.73 0.23
N LYS A 159 -19.30 -21.50 -0.53
CA LYS A 159 -19.75 -22.05 -1.82
C LYS A 159 -20.96 -22.97 -1.67
N LYS A 160 -20.97 -23.80 -0.61
CA LYS A 160 -22.09 -24.68 -0.30
C LYS A 160 -23.33 -23.88 0.06
N GLN A 161 -23.22 -22.91 0.97
CA GLN A 161 -24.33 -22.04 1.37
C GLN A 161 -24.95 -21.29 0.19
N ILE A 162 -24.13 -20.80 -0.76
CA ILE A 162 -24.63 -20.17 -1.99
C ILE A 162 -25.41 -21.16 -2.86
N THR A 163 -24.84 -22.37 -3.06
CA THR A 163 -25.47 -23.43 -3.85
C THR A 163 -26.81 -23.86 -3.25
N ASP A 164 -26.86 -23.96 -1.91
CA ASP A 164 -28.04 -24.33 -1.13
C ASP A 164 -29.02 -23.15 -0.93
N LYS A 165 -28.72 -21.98 -1.54
CA LYS A 165 -29.50 -20.72 -1.43
C LYS A 165 -29.66 -20.19 0.00
N GLN A 166 -28.76 -20.56 0.89
CA GLN A 166 -28.64 -20.05 2.27
C GLN A 166 -27.87 -18.73 2.26
N LEU A 167 -28.49 -17.70 1.67
CA LEU A 167 -27.78 -16.47 1.30
C LEU A 167 -27.37 -15.62 2.51
N ASP A 168 -28.16 -15.57 3.58
CA ASP A 168 -27.81 -14.85 4.80
C ASP A 168 -26.60 -15.50 5.50
N ASP A 169 -26.56 -16.84 5.56
CA ASP A 169 -25.44 -17.59 6.12
C ASP A 169 -24.18 -17.42 5.25
N ALA A 170 -24.33 -17.44 3.91
CA ALA A 170 -23.24 -17.18 2.98
C ALA A 170 -22.61 -15.80 3.21
N LEU A 171 -23.43 -14.76 3.43
CA LEU A 171 -22.95 -13.41 3.70
C LEU A 171 -22.18 -13.32 5.03
N GLN A 172 -22.63 -14.02 6.08
CA GLN A 172 -21.91 -14.09 7.35
C GLN A 172 -20.56 -14.79 7.19
N THR A 173 -20.52 -15.94 6.49
CA THR A 173 -19.29 -16.66 6.19
C THR A 173 -18.31 -15.81 5.39
N ILE A 174 -18.79 -15.08 4.36
CA ILE A 174 -17.98 -14.16 3.55
C ILE A 174 -17.41 -13.02 4.40
N SER A 175 -18.20 -12.48 5.34
CA SER A 175 -17.70 -11.47 6.28
C SER A 175 -16.54 -11.99 7.13
N LYS A 176 -16.65 -13.23 7.62
CA LYS A 176 -15.56 -13.90 8.37
C LYS A 176 -14.32 -14.12 7.50
N ILE A 177 -14.47 -14.58 6.26
CA ILE A 177 -13.37 -14.71 5.29
C ILE A 177 -12.65 -13.37 5.13
N LYS A 178 -13.39 -12.27 4.98
CA LYS A 178 -12.82 -10.92 4.83
C LYS A 178 -12.02 -10.48 6.05
N GLN A 179 -12.51 -10.76 7.26
CA GLN A 179 -11.80 -10.45 8.50
C GLN A 179 -10.47 -11.20 8.59
N ILE A 180 -10.49 -12.53 8.40
CA ILE A 180 -9.28 -13.37 8.45
C ILE A 180 -8.28 -12.96 7.36
N THR A 181 -8.78 -12.63 6.16
CA THR A 181 -7.97 -12.18 5.04
C THR A 181 -7.21 -10.89 5.37
N ASN A 182 -7.85 -9.94 6.05
CA ASN A 182 -7.20 -8.71 6.49
C ASN A 182 -6.11 -9.01 7.53
N ASP A 183 -6.37 -9.90 8.48
CA ASP A 183 -5.38 -10.30 9.48
C ASP A 183 -4.17 -10.97 8.85
N PHE A 184 -4.37 -11.84 7.86
CA PHE A 184 -3.29 -12.46 7.10
C PHE A 184 -2.45 -11.42 6.36
N ASN A 185 -3.09 -10.49 5.64
CA ASN A 185 -2.39 -9.41 4.96
C ASN A 185 -1.56 -8.56 5.94
N ASN A 186 -2.09 -8.24 7.12
CA ASN A 186 -1.37 -7.47 8.14
C ASN A 186 -0.15 -8.24 8.69
N LYS A 187 -0.31 -9.54 8.99
CA LYS A 187 0.80 -10.39 9.46
C LYS A 187 1.91 -10.50 8.41
N ILE A 188 1.54 -10.73 7.15
CA ILE A 188 2.50 -10.80 6.04
C ILE A 188 3.28 -9.49 5.89
N ARG A 189 2.58 -8.34 5.96
CA ARG A 189 3.22 -7.01 5.90
C ARG A 189 4.19 -6.77 7.05
N GLY A 190 3.77 -7.12 8.27
CA GLY A 190 4.63 -7.02 9.46
C GLY A 190 5.92 -7.80 9.29
N ASN A 191 5.83 -9.07 8.88
CA ASN A 191 7.00 -9.92 8.65
C ASN A 191 7.89 -9.41 7.51
N ALA A 192 7.31 -8.97 6.39
CA ALA A 192 8.06 -8.41 5.28
C ALA A 192 8.85 -7.16 5.72
N SER A 193 8.22 -6.26 6.48
CA SER A 193 8.87 -5.05 7.00
C SER A 193 10.00 -5.39 7.98
N GLN A 194 9.80 -6.38 8.86
CA GLN A 194 10.86 -6.83 9.78
C GLN A 194 12.05 -7.44 9.03
N GLN A 195 11.79 -8.25 8.02
CA GLN A 195 12.84 -8.85 7.21
C GLN A 195 13.63 -7.79 6.43
N GLU A 196 12.95 -6.79 5.88
CA GLU A 196 13.59 -5.64 5.22
C GLU A 196 14.52 -4.88 6.18
N GLN A 197 14.05 -4.57 7.40
CA GLN A 197 14.85 -3.93 8.43
C GLN A 197 16.07 -4.77 8.83
N SER A 198 15.91 -6.09 8.99
CA SER A 198 17.02 -7.00 9.30
C SER A 198 18.09 -6.96 8.20
N ARG A 199 17.67 -7.09 6.94
CA ARG A 199 18.58 -7.05 5.78
C ARG A 199 19.30 -5.71 5.66
N ALA A 200 18.61 -4.60 5.91
CA ALA A 200 19.22 -3.27 5.88
C ALA A 200 20.29 -3.11 6.97
N LYS A 201 20.01 -3.60 8.20
CA LYS A 201 20.98 -3.61 9.30
C LYS A 201 22.20 -4.49 9.00
N GLU A 202 21.99 -5.71 8.50
CA GLU A 202 23.08 -6.60 8.07
C GLU A 202 23.95 -5.96 6.97
N TYR A 203 23.30 -5.27 6.02
CA TYR A 203 24.00 -4.57 4.96
C TYR A 203 24.81 -3.37 5.48
N ALA A 204 24.24 -2.58 6.39
CA ALA A 204 24.92 -1.48 7.06
C ALA A 204 26.15 -1.97 7.85
N GLN A 205 26.01 -3.06 8.60
CA GLN A 205 27.11 -3.66 9.36
C GLN A 205 28.27 -4.06 8.45
N LYS A 206 27.99 -4.75 7.34
CA LYS A 206 29.02 -5.08 6.34
C LYS A 206 29.73 -3.85 5.79
N TYR A 207 29.01 -2.74 5.58
CA TYR A 207 29.60 -1.48 5.12
C TYR A 207 30.45 -0.81 6.20
N LEU A 208 30.02 -0.83 7.46
CA LEU A 208 30.80 -0.31 8.59
C LEU A 208 32.14 -1.04 8.72
N GLU A 209 32.15 -2.37 8.64
CA GLU A 209 33.39 -3.17 8.66
C GLU A 209 34.34 -2.81 7.50
N GLN A 210 33.79 -2.59 6.30
CA GLN A 210 34.59 -2.14 5.15
C GLN A 210 35.12 -0.72 5.33
N LEU A 211 34.36 0.13 6.01
CA LEU A 211 34.75 1.51 6.27
C LEU A 211 35.86 1.57 7.31
N ASP A 212 35.77 0.76 8.37
CA ASP A 212 36.80 0.64 9.40
C ASP A 212 38.16 0.25 8.80
N ARG A 213 38.19 -0.80 7.97
CA ARG A 213 39.40 -1.20 7.24
C ARG A 213 39.96 -0.09 6.35
N LEU A 214 39.09 0.68 5.68
CA LEU A 214 39.53 1.77 4.81
C LEU A 214 40.12 2.94 5.61
N ILE A 215 39.50 3.32 6.74
CA ILE A 215 39.98 4.39 7.60
C ILE A 215 41.37 4.03 8.15
N GLU A 216 41.57 2.79 8.57
CA GLU A 216 42.85 2.29 9.04
C GLU A 216 43.93 2.33 7.95
N ASP A 217 43.63 1.85 6.74
CA ASP A 217 44.54 1.90 5.59
C ASP A 217 44.97 3.34 5.24
N ILE A 218 44.01 4.27 5.20
CA ILE A 218 44.27 5.69 4.90
C ILE A 218 45.16 6.32 5.98
N LYS A 219 44.92 6.02 7.26
CA LYS A 219 45.77 6.49 8.37
C LYS A 219 47.20 6.01 8.24
N ASN A 220 47.40 4.73 7.91
CA ASN A 220 48.73 4.13 7.75
C ASN A 220 49.49 4.72 6.54
N GLN A 221 48.78 5.17 5.51
CA GLN A 221 49.37 5.81 4.33
C GLN A 221 49.67 7.30 4.51
N GLY A 222 49.38 7.89 5.68
CA GLY A 222 49.63 9.31 5.95
C GLY A 222 48.80 10.26 5.08
N LEU A 223 47.62 9.83 4.60
CA LEU A 223 46.75 10.61 3.73
C LEU A 223 45.96 11.69 4.50
N SER A 224 45.43 12.67 3.75
CA SER A 224 44.77 13.90 4.25
C SER A 224 43.74 13.67 5.37
N GLU A 225 43.96 14.36 6.48
CA GLU A 225 43.16 14.30 7.72
C GLU A 225 41.68 14.71 7.52
N ASP A 226 41.40 15.61 6.57
CA ASP A 226 40.04 16.01 6.17
C ASP A 226 39.20 14.82 5.63
N ILE A 227 39.83 13.92 4.85
CA ILE A 227 39.14 12.76 4.29
C ILE A 227 38.90 11.70 5.36
N ILE A 228 39.86 11.52 6.27
CA ILE A 228 39.71 10.64 7.43
C ILE A 228 38.53 11.11 8.28
N GLN A 229 38.43 12.42 8.55
CA GLN A 229 37.34 12.98 9.34
C GLN A 229 35.97 12.74 8.68
N LYS A 230 35.84 13.00 7.37
CA LYS A 230 34.61 12.74 6.61
C LYS A 230 34.18 11.27 6.66
N LEU A 231 35.13 10.34 6.58
CA LEU A 231 34.84 8.91 6.69
C LEU A 231 34.41 8.54 8.11
N VAL A 232 35.06 9.08 9.15
CA VAL A 232 34.67 8.85 10.55
C VAL A 232 33.26 9.38 10.84
N ASP A 233 32.91 10.56 10.32
CA ASP A 233 31.58 11.13 10.49
C ASP A 233 30.51 10.29 9.77
N ALA A 234 30.78 9.89 8.52
CA ALA A 234 29.89 9.01 7.76
C ALA A 234 29.71 7.65 8.44
N ARG A 235 30.76 7.11 9.08
CA ARG A 235 30.70 5.91 9.91
C ARG A 235 29.72 6.09 11.06
N LYS A 236 29.88 7.18 11.82
CA LYS A 236 29.07 7.48 13.00
C LYS A 236 27.60 7.58 12.59
N ASN A 237 27.31 8.32 11.52
CA ASN A 237 25.96 8.47 10.99
C ASN A 237 25.36 7.11 10.61
N LEU A 238 26.07 6.31 9.82
CA LEU A 238 25.58 4.97 9.42
C LEU A 238 25.34 4.05 10.63
N SER A 239 26.15 4.15 11.69
CA SER A 239 26.04 3.29 12.88
C SER A 239 24.80 3.56 13.75
N ILE A 240 24.26 4.77 13.71
CA ILE A 240 23.06 5.16 14.48
C ILE A 240 21.77 5.08 13.64
N THR A 241 21.89 4.98 12.32
CA THR A 241 20.74 4.92 11.42
C THR A 241 20.05 3.57 11.46
N THR A 242 18.74 3.59 11.68
CA THR A 242 17.90 2.38 11.78
C THR A 242 16.89 2.24 10.65
N ASP A 243 16.57 3.33 9.96
CA ASP A 243 15.68 3.34 8.80
C ASP A 243 16.38 2.79 7.55
N PRO A 244 15.80 1.82 6.83
CA PRO A 244 16.39 1.24 5.62
C PRO A 244 16.72 2.24 4.50
N GLN A 245 15.88 3.26 4.29
CA GLN A 245 16.10 4.24 3.22
C GLN A 245 17.25 5.17 3.57
N GLU A 246 17.29 5.63 4.82
CA GLU A 246 18.41 6.44 5.30
C GLU A 246 19.71 5.63 5.31
N ILE A 247 19.69 4.33 5.66
CA ILE A 247 20.86 3.44 5.52
C ILE A 247 21.38 3.45 4.07
N ILE A 248 20.49 3.29 3.08
CA ILE A 248 20.87 3.30 1.66
C ILE A 248 21.48 4.66 1.26
N LYS A 249 20.90 5.76 1.73
CA LYS A 249 21.39 7.11 1.45
C LYS A 249 22.79 7.33 2.04
N GLN A 250 23.00 6.99 3.32
CA GLN A 250 24.30 7.08 3.98
C GLN A 250 25.36 6.24 3.25
N ILE A 251 24.99 5.04 2.78
CA ILE A 251 25.90 4.20 1.99
C ILE A 251 26.26 4.84 0.63
N LYS A 252 25.33 5.54 -0.03
CA LYS A 252 25.63 6.29 -1.27
C LYS A 252 26.60 7.45 -1.02
N GLU A 253 26.41 8.18 0.08
CA GLU A 253 27.33 9.27 0.47
C GLU A 253 28.74 8.73 0.73
N ILE A 254 28.85 7.62 1.48
CA ILE A 254 30.11 6.91 1.70
C ILE A 254 30.78 6.51 0.38
N LYS A 255 30.03 5.96 -0.58
CA LYS A 255 30.58 5.61 -1.90
C LYS A 255 31.12 6.82 -2.63
N SER A 256 30.43 7.96 -2.58
CA SER A 256 30.89 9.20 -3.18
C SER A 256 32.24 9.64 -2.59
N ILE A 257 32.37 9.63 -1.25
CA ILE A 257 33.63 9.96 -0.57
C ILE A 257 34.77 9.02 -1.02
N LYS A 258 34.47 7.72 -1.16
CA LYS A 258 35.45 6.72 -1.64
C LYS A 258 35.92 6.97 -3.07
N GLU A 259 35.04 7.37 -3.98
CA GLU A 259 35.43 7.67 -5.37
C GLU A 259 36.29 8.93 -5.44
N HIS A 260 35.94 9.99 -4.72
CA HIS A 260 36.77 11.19 -4.62
C HIS A 260 38.19 10.90 -4.08
N LEU A 261 38.33 9.96 -3.14
CA LEU A 261 39.63 9.52 -2.64
C LEU A 261 40.45 8.80 -3.73
N LYS A 262 39.82 7.94 -4.54
CA LYS A 262 40.52 7.24 -5.65
C LYS A 262 41.02 8.23 -6.71
N GLU A 263 40.24 9.24 -7.04
CA GLU A 263 40.63 10.26 -8.01
C GLU A 263 41.85 11.06 -7.55
N ARG A 264 41.97 11.35 -6.24
CA ARG A 264 43.16 12.03 -5.67
C ARG A 264 44.42 11.15 -5.58
N ARG A 265 44.29 9.83 -5.74
CA ARG A 265 45.41 8.87 -5.72
C ARG A 265 45.97 8.57 -7.13
N LYS A 266 45.32 9.05 -8.19
CA LYS A 266 45.81 8.95 -9.58
C LYS A 266 46.63 10.17 -9.95
#